data_AF-H2XRC0-F1
#
_entry.id   AF-H2XRC0-F1
#
_cell.length_a   1.000
_cell.length_b   1.000
_cell.length_c   1.000
_cell.angle_alpha   90.00
_cell.angle_beta   90.00
_cell.angle_gamma   90.00
#
_symmetry.space_group_name_H-M   'P 1'
#
loop_
_entity.id
_entity.type
_entity.pdbx_description
1 polymer ?
#
loop_
_entity_poly.entity_id
_entity_poly.type
_entity_poly.pdbx_seq_one_letter_code
_entity_poly.pdbx_strand_id
1 'polypeptide(L)' 'MCLDGSVLPRVMKCDGGRGLQRWTFIGHKVGGKVEGKLYNVAVGLCLSINQTGKTFEAVLKICDQPSVQTFVFSN' A
#
# COMPACT_ATOMS: atom_id res chain seq x y z
N MET A 1 6.72 8.51 12.06
CA MET A 1 5.39 8.66 11.45
C MET A 1 5.10 7.38 10.68
N CYS A 2 3.90 6.83 10.78
CA CYS A 2 3.54 5.53 10.21
C CYS A 2 2.27 5.64 9.35
N LEU A 3 2.20 4.87 8.27
CA LEU A 3 1.04 4.80 7.40
C LEU A 3 -0.08 4.03 8.11
N ASP A 4 -1.25 4.64 8.20
CA ASP A 4 -2.46 4.09 8.78
C ASP A 4 -3.49 3.81 7.69
N GLY A 5 -3.99 2.58 7.64
CA GLY A 5 -4.92 2.09 6.64
C GLY A 5 -6.37 2.37 6.96
N SER A 6 -6.70 3.58 7.43
CA SER A 6 -8.07 4.04 7.47
C SER A 6 -8.65 4.18 6.04
N VAL A 7 -9.97 4.38 5.91
CA VAL A 7 -10.68 4.51 4.61
C VAL A 7 -9.96 5.46 3.65
N LEU A 8 -9.38 6.54 4.19
CA LEU A 8 -8.41 7.38 3.50
C LEU A 8 -7.05 7.21 4.18
N PRO A 9 -6.12 6.46 3.57
CA PRO A 9 -4.78 6.26 4.10
C PRO A 9 -4.10 7.58 4.48
N ARG A 10 -3.56 7.63 5.68
CA ARG A 10 -2.92 8.84 6.21
C ARG A 10 -1.73 8.48 7.07
N VAL A 11 -0.89 9.47 7.32
CA VAL A 11 0.29 9.30 8.15
C VAL A 11 0.00 9.83 9.55
N MET A 12 0.29 9.01 10.58
CA MET A 12 0.05 9.37 11.98
C MET A 12 1.15 8.84 12.90
N LYS A 13 1.03 9.06 14.21
CA LYS A 13 1.99 8.55 15.20
C LYS A 13 2.01 7.02 15.15
N CYS A 14 3.21 6.45 15.20
CA CYS A 14 3.40 5.00 15.16
C CYS A 14 2.90 4.37 16.47
N ASP A 15 2.07 3.33 16.36
CA ASP A 15 1.51 2.58 17.50
C ASP A 15 1.95 1.11 17.50
N GLY A 16 3.26 0.86 17.42
CA GLY A 16 3.85 -0.47 17.61
C GLY A 16 3.32 -1.59 16.69
N GLY A 17 2.66 -1.25 15.57
CA GLY A 17 2.10 -2.23 14.64
C GLY A 17 0.79 -2.88 15.10
N ARG A 18 -0.06 -2.20 15.87
CA ARG A 18 -1.43 -2.66 16.15
C ARG A 18 -2.43 -2.06 15.16
N GLY A 19 -3.54 -2.77 14.93
CA GLY A 19 -4.67 -2.28 14.13
C GLY A 19 -4.32 -1.89 12.69
N LEU A 20 -4.78 -0.70 12.29
CA LEU A 20 -4.76 -0.19 10.91
C LEU A 20 -3.35 0.15 10.38
N GLN A 21 -2.31 0.15 11.20
CA GLN A 21 -0.92 0.39 10.76
C GLN A 21 -0.18 -0.90 10.37
N ARG A 22 -0.86 -2.04 10.33
CA ARG A 22 -0.28 -3.33 9.95
C ARG A 22 -0.32 -3.54 8.45
N TRP A 23 0.86 -3.54 7.84
CA TRP A 23 1.04 -3.78 6.41
C TRP A 23 1.89 -5.02 6.19
N THR A 24 1.60 -5.74 5.12
CA THR A 24 2.45 -6.80 4.58
C THR A 24 2.68 -6.53 3.10
N PHE A 25 3.85 -6.90 2.61
CA PHE A 25 4.18 -6.78 1.21
C PHE A 25 4.01 -8.14 0.54
N ILE A 26 3.04 -8.24 -0.36
CA ILE A 26 2.79 -9.45 -1.15
C ILE A 26 3.51 -9.26 -2.48
N GLY A 27 4.75 -9.77 -2.56
CA GLY A 27 5.61 -9.55 -3.72
C GLY A 27 6.25 -10.80 -4.29
N HIS A 28 6.79 -10.63 -5.49
CA HIS A 28 7.48 -11.64 -6.27
C HIS A 28 8.72 -11.01 -6.93
N LYS A 29 9.70 -11.86 -7.28
CA LYS A 29 10.92 -11.41 -7.96
C LYS A 29 10.69 -11.43 -9.48
N VAL A 30 10.88 -10.30 -10.14
CA VAL A 30 10.84 -10.18 -11.61
C VAL A 30 12.08 -9.44 -12.08
N GLY A 31 12.89 -10.08 -12.92
CA GLY A 31 14.07 -9.45 -13.53
C GLY A 31 15.05 -8.84 -12.53
N GLY A 32 15.24 -9.47 -11.36
CA GLY A 32 16.13 -8.98 -10.30
C GLY A 32 15.54 -7.88 -9.40
N LYS A 33 14.30 -7.45 -9.65
CA LYS A 33 13.57 -6.49 -8.81
C LYS A 33 12.50 -7.22 -7.98
N VAL A 34 12.21 -6.69 -6.80
CA VAL A 34 11.09 -7.13 -5.97
C VAL A 34 9.92 -6.19 -6.24
N GLU A 35 8.88 -6.71 -6.87
CA GLU A 35 7.64 -5.99 -7.15
C GLU A 35 6.46 -6.68 -6.46
N GLY A 36 5.41 -5.94 -6.12
CA GLY A 36 4.30 -6.49 -5.36
C GLY A 36 3.29 -5.47 -4.89
N LYS A 37 2.38 -5.92 -4.02
CA LYS A 37 1.28 -5.13 -3.46
C LYS A 37 1.51 -4.87 -1.98
N LEU A 38 1.19 -3.67 -1.52
CA LEU A 38 1.09 -3.34 -0.09
C LEU A 38 -0.31 -3.66 0.42
N TYR A 39 -0.44 -4.73 1.21
CA TYR A 39 -1.70 -5.20 1.78
C TYR A 39 -1.82 -4.78 3.24
N ASN A 40 -2.93 -4.17 3.61
CA ASN A 40 -3.23 -3.87 5.00
C ASN A 40 -3.93 -5.07 5.66
N VAL A 41 -3.27 -5.64 6.66
CA VAL A 41 -3.71 -6.88 7.31
C VAL A 41 -4.98 -6.69 8.13
N ALA A 42 -5.23 -5.49 8.65
CA ALA A 42 -6.38 -5.22 9.49
C ALA A 42 -7.68 -4.97 8.70
N VAL A 43 -7.59 -4.39 7.51
CA VAL A 43 -8.78 -4.09 6.68
C VAL A 43 -8.99 -5.06 5.53
N GLY A 44 -7.98 -5.84 5.16
CA GLY A 44 -8.09 -6.80 4.06
C GLY A 44 -8.03 -6.20 2.66
N LEU A 45 -7.40 -5.03 2.50
CA LEU A 45 -7.36 -4.27 1.25
C LEU A 45 -5.92 -3.89 0.87
N CYS A 46 -5.70 -3.62 -0.41
CA CYS A 46 -4.42 -3.17 -0.95
C CYS A 46 -4.37 -1.65 -1.14
N LEU A 47 -3.19 -1.08 -0.89
CA LEU A 47 -2.89 0.30 -1.24
C LEU A 47 -2.94 0.46 -2.75
N SER A 48 -3.71 1.45 -3.22
CA SER A 48 -3.82 1.83 -4.62
C SER A 48 -3.51 3.30 -4.78
N ILE A 49 -2.71 3.64 -5.79
CA ILE A 49 -2.37 5.01 -6.13
C ILE A 49 -3.16 5.41 -7.38
N ASN A 50 -4.21 6.21 -7.21
CA ASN A 50 -4.94 6.79 -8.32
C ASN A 50 -4.27 8.10 -8.74
N GLN A 51 -4.13 8.33 -10.04
CA GLN A 51 -3.64 9.60 -10.56
C GLN A 51 -4.78 10.38 -11.21
N THR A 52 -4.97 11.63 -10.78
CA THR A 52 -5.92 12.57 -11.38
C THR A 52 -5.15 13.82 -11.80
N GLY A 53 -4.82 13.91 -13.09
CA GLY A 53 -3.97 14.98 -13.62
C GLY A 53 -2.56 14.90 -13.03
N LYS A 54 -2.19 15.92 -12.24
CA LYS A 54 -0.89 16.00 -11.54
C LYS A 54 -0.95 15.51 -10.08
N THR A 55 -2.13 15.16 -9.60
CA THR A 55 -2.34 14.75 -8.21
C THR A 55 -2.35 13.24 -8.11
N PHE A 56 -1.73 12.71 -7.06
CA PHE A 56 -1.76 11.29 -6.70
C PHE A 56 -2.53 11.12 -5.41
N GLU A 57 -3.47 10.19 -5.40
CA GLU A 57 -4.30 9.87 -4.25
C GLU A 57 -4.06 8.43 -3.83
N ALA A 58 -3.76 8.23 -2.55
CA ALA A 58 -3.65 6.91 -1.95
C ALA A 58 -5.00 6.48 -1.39
N VAL A 59 -5.51 5.34 -1.82
CA VAL A 59 -6.77 4.75 -1.36
C VAL A 59 -6.62 3.25 -1.10
N LEU A 60 -7.56 2.64 -0.39
CA LEU A 60 -7.63 1.20 -0.20
C LEU A 60 -8.68 0.57 -1.12
N LYS A 61 -8.28 -0.46 -1.86
CA LYS A 61 -9.17 -1.20 -2.77
C LYS A 61 -8.93 -2.70 -2.66
N ILE A 62 -9.82 -3.48 -3.26
CA ILE A 62 -9.63 -4.91 -3.48
C ILE A 62 -8.30 -5.11 -4.24
N CYS A 63 -7.58 -6.19 -3.91
CA CYS A 63 -6.25 -6.45 -4.44
C CYS A 63 -6.24 -7.01 -5.88
N ASP A 64 -6.91 -6.36 -6.81
CA ASP A 64 -7.17 -6.86 -8.18
C ASP A 64 -6.75 -5.89 -9.30
N GLN A 65 -6.10 -4.76 -8.99
CA GLN A 65 -5.71 -3.75 -9.99
C GLN A 65 -4.18 -3.54 -10.07
N PRO A 66 -3.43 -4.40 -10.80
CA PRO A 66 -1.97 -4.33 -10.86
C PRO A 66 -1.41 -2.97 -11.32
N SER A 67 -2.08 -2.30 -12.26
CA SER A 67 -1.62 -1.02 -12.83
C SER A 67 -1.47 0.11 -11.81
N VAL A 68 -2.22 0.07 -10.70
CA VAL A 68 -2.22 1.11 -9.66
C VAL A 68 -1.87 0.58 -8.27
N GLN A 69 -1.56 -0.73 -8.16
CA GLN A 69 -1.26 -1.40 -6.88
C GLN A 69 0.13 -2.07 -6.87
N THR A 70 0.88 -2.00 -7.96
CA THR A 70 2.22 -2.59 -8.04
C THR A 70 3.26 -1.57 -7.61
N PHE A 71 4.00 -1.90 -6.56
CA PHE A 71 5.10 -1.13 -6.01
C PHE A 71 6.40 -1.90 -6.20
N VAL A 72 7.49 -1.18 -6.44
CA VAL A 72 8.82 -1.75 -6.64
C VAL A 72 9.76 -1.11 -5.62
N PHE A 73 10.59 -1.91 -4.96
CA PHE A 73 11.69 -1.39 -4.16
C PHE A 73 12.86 -1.05 -5.07
N SER A 74 13.24 0.24 -5.11
CA SER A 74 14.47 0.71 -5.75
C SER A 74 15.53 0.99 -4.67
N ASN A 75 16.77 0.58 -4.95
CA ASN A 75 17.94 1.00 -4.17
C ASN A 75 18.31 2.45 -4.46
#